data_AF-A0A849BN45-F1
#
_entry.id   AF-A0A849BN45-F1
#
_cell.length_a   1.000
_cell.length_b   1.000
_cell.length_c   1.000
_cell.angle_alpha   90.00
_cell.angle_beta   90.00
_cell.angle_gamma   90.00
#
_symmetry.space_group_name_H-M   'P 1'
#
loop_
_entity.id
_entity.type
_entity.pdbx_description
1 polymer ?
#
loop_
_entity_poly.entity_id
_entity_poly.type
_entity_poly.pdbx_seq_one_letter_code
_entity_poly.pdbx_strand_id
1 'polypeptide(L)'
;MARRRTDGGWGVPPSAMAQDELDRARGRVRMLNGALEGGMEGWTLPLQQWELVREVLLEVVDDADPERGALLGEVVETAQARLGRHPAFPGGRLTNMVRYVKVDLEGRGVLEVVPRSSPQRVRRGARDGAGGTGA
;
A
#
# COMPACT_ATOMS: atom_id res chain seq x y z
N MET A 1 10.49 -11.70 14.44
CA MET A 1 9.07 -12.00 14.73
C MET A 1 8.32 -12.10 13.41
N ALA A 2 7.79 -13.26 13.06
CA ALA A 2 7.01 -13.43 11.83
C ALA A 2 5.64 -12.74 12.01
N ARG A 3 5.25 -11.88 11.06
CA ARG A 3 3.93 -11.22 11.08
C ARG A 3 2.86 -12.29 10.89
N ARG A 4 1.87 -12.35 11.79
CA ARG A 4 0.73 -13.27 11.68
C ARG A 4 -0.34 -12.63 10.80
N ARG A 5 -0.79 -13.36 9.78
CA ARG A 5 -1.93 -12.98 8.93
C ARG A 5 -3.21 -13.02 9.78
N THR A 6 -3.97 -11.93 9.77
CA THR A 6 -5.31 -11.84 10.38
C THR A 6 -6.34 -11.63 9.28
N ASP A 7 -7.62 -11.79 9.63
CA ASP A 7 -8.73 -11.63 8.67
C ASP A 7 -8.83 -10.19 8.11
N GLY A 8 -8.19 -9.20 8.74
CA GLY A 8 -8.07 -7.82 8.26
C GLY A 8 -6.88 -7.57 7.30
N GLY A 9 -5.93 -8.49 7.18
CA GLY A 9 -4.67 -8.28 6.46
C GLY A 9 -3.47 -8.69 7.30
N TRP A 10 -2.31 -8.05 7.10
CA TRP A 10 -1.14 -8.32 7.93
C TRP A 10 -1.24 -7.53 9.24
N GLY A 11 -1.67 -8.13 10.34
CA GLY A 11 -1.52 -7.57 11.70
C GLY A 11 -2.32 -6.29 12.01
N VAL A 12 -3.25 -5.86 11.15
CA VAL A 12 -4.11 -4.69 11.39
C VAL A 12 -5.37 -5.13 12.16
N PRO A 13 -5.69 -4.53 13.32
CA PRO A 13 -6.90 -4.87 14.08
C PRO A 13 -8.16 -4.26 13.44
N PRO A 14 -9.35 -4.85 13.64
CA PRO A 14 -10.61 -4.32 13.11
C PRO A 14 -10.90 -2.88 13.54
N SER A 15 -10.47 -2.47 14.73
CA SER A 15 -10.63 -1.09 15.22
C SER A 15 -9.89 -0.07 14.35
N ALA A 16 -8.70 -0.41 13.85
CA ALA A 16 -7.95 0.45 12.93
C ALA A 16 -8.63 0.56 11.57
N MET A 17 -9.20 -0.54 11.08
CA MET A 17 -10.00 -0.54 9.84
C MET A 17 -11.24 0.34 9.96
N ALA A 18 -11.98 0.22 11.07
CA ALA A 18 -13.14 1.06 11.32
C ALA A 18 -12.76 2.56 11.43
N GLN A 19 -11.61 2.86 12.04
CA GLN A 19 -11.13 4.24 12.11
C GLN A 19 -10.72 4.80 10.74
N ASP A 20 -10.10 3.99 9.88
CA ASP A 20 -9.82 4.37 8.49
C ASP A 20 -11.12 4.66 7.72
N GLU A 21 -12.15 3.84 7.88
CA GLU A 21 -13.44 4.05 7.23
C GLU A 21 -14.08 5.39 7.64
N LEU A 22 -14.02 5.73 8.93
CA LEU A 22 -14.47 7.04 9.43
C LEU A 22 -13.66 8.21 8.85
N ASP A 23 -12.36 8.03 8.66
CA ASP A 23 -11.51 9.06 8.05
C ASP A 23 -11.77 9.18 6.54
N ARG A 24 -12.05 8.07 5.85
CA ARG A 24 -12.40 8.03 4.43
C ARG A 24 -13.70 8.77 4.14
N ALA A 25 -14.69 8.63 5.02
CA ALA A 25 -15.92 9.42 4.97
C ALA A 25 -15.66 10.94 5.06
N ARG A 26 -14.49 11.36 5.56
CA ARG A 26 -14.04 12.76 5.64
C ARG A 26 -13.01 13.13 4.56
N GLY A 27 -12.84 12.29 3.54
CA GLY A 27 -11.90 12.52 2.44
C GLY A 27 -10.43 12.33 2.80
N ARG A 28 -10.13 11.54 3.85
CA ARG A 28 -8.77 11.23 4.28
C ARG A 28 -8.58 9.73 4.43
N VAL A 29 -7.35 9.25 4.32
CA VAL A 29 -7.01 7.84 4.54
C VAL A 29 -6.08 7.75 5.73
N ARG A 30 -6.44 6.91 6.69
CA ARG A 30 -5.58 6.51 7.81
C ARG A 30 -4.60 5.48 7.29
N MET A 31 -3.31 5.75 7.42
CA MET A 31 -2.30 4.80 6.94
C MET A 31 -2.27 3.62 7.91
N LEU A 32 -2.62 2.44 7.42
CA LEU A 32 -2.59 1.22 8.19
C LEU A 32 -1.17 0.66 8.23
N ASN A 33 -0.74 0.16 9.38
CA ASN A 33 0.58 -0.44 9.52
C ASN A 33 0.53 -1.61 10.49
N GLY A 34 0.50 -2.82 9.94
CA GLY A 34 0.48 -4.07 10.68
C GLY A 34 1.66 -4.35 11.60
N ALA A 35 2.72 -3.55 11.53
CA ALA A 35 3.87 -3.65 12.42
C ALA A 35 3.73 -2.84 13.71
N LEU A 36 2.73 -1.95 13.78
CA LEU A 36 2.49 -1.09 14.95
C LEU A 36 1.46 -1.71 15.89
N GLU A 37 1.66 -1.49 17.18
CA GLU A 37 0.61 -1.71 18.17
C GLU A 37 -0.58 -0.78 17.86
N GLY A 38 -1.78 -1.36 17.72
CA GLY A 38 -2.96 -0.64 17.23
C GLY A 38 -3.08 -0.55 15.71
N GLY A 39 -2.08 -0.98 14.94
CA GLY A 39 -2.17 -1.23 13.49
C GLY A 39 -2.36 -0.02 12.57
N MET A 40 -2.08 1.19 13.06
CA MET A 40 -2.22 2.43 12.28
C MET A 40 -1.12 3.44 12.61
N GLU A 41 -0.79 4.28 11.63
CA GLU A 41 0.08 5.44 11.80
C GLU A 41 -0.67 6.60 12.48
N GLY A 42 0.07 7.50 13.14
CA GLY A 42 -0.48 8.67 13.83
C GLY A 42 -1.02 9.79 12.92
N TRP A 43 -1.02 9.60 11.59
CA TRP A 43 -1.32 10.62 10.60
C TRP A 43 -2.13 10.08 9.41
N THR A 44 -2.60 10.96 8.54
CA THR A 44 -3.49 10.64 7.40
C THR A 44 -3.04 11.34 6.12
N LEU A 45 -3.41 10.78 4.97
CA LEU A 45 -3.31 11.44 3.66
C LEU A 45 -4.67 11.94 3.17
N PRO A 46 -4.74 13.02 2.38
CA PRO A 46 -5.90 13.29 1.55
C PRO A 46 -6.21 12.10 0.64
N LEU A 47 -7.49 11.76 0.50
CA LEU A 47 -7.94 10.59 -0.28
C LEU A 47 -7.39 10.60 -1.71
N GLN A 48 -7.49 11.75 -2.39
CA GLN A 48 -6.97 11.90 -3.75
C GLN A 48 -5.47 11.60 -3.88
N GLN A 49 -4.65 12.04 -2.90
CA GLN A 49 -3.22 11.77 -2.91
C GLN A 49 -2.94 10.27 -2.73
N TRP A 50 -3.68 9.62 -1.84
CA TRP A 50 -3.57 8.18 -1.61
C TRP A 50 -3.97 7.39 -2.86
N GLU A 51 -5.06 7.75 -3.52
CA GLU A 51 -5.56 7.08 -4.74
C GLU A 51 -4.55 7.16 -5.87
N LEU A 52 -4.00 8.34 -6.15
CA LEU A 52 -3.01 8.54 -7.22
C LEU A 52 -1.73 7.71 -6.98
N VAL A 53 -1.23 7.69 -5.74
CA VAL A 53 -0.03 6.90 -5.41
C VAL A 53 -0.35 5.40 -5.43
N ARG A 54 -1.53 4.99 -4.96
CA ARG A 54 -1.99 3.60 -5.01
C ARG A 54 -2.05 3.11 -6.46
N GLU A 55 -2.64 3.89 -7.35
CA GLU A 55 -2.78 3.55 -8.78
C GLU A 55 -1.41 3.27 -9.40
N VAL A 56 -0.46 4.21 -9.29
CA VAL A 56 0.90 4.01 -9.82
C VAL A 56 1.56 2.78 -9.23
N LEU A 57 1.42 2.56 -7.92
CA LEU A 57 2.02 1.41 -7.27
C LEU A 57 1.44 0.11 -7.83
N LEU A 58 0.12 -0.02 -7.88
CA LEU A 58 -0.55 -1.23 -8.34
C LEU A 58 -0.25 -1.52 -9.80
N GLU A 59 -0.23 -0.50 -10.66
CA GLU A 59 0.17 -0.66 -12.07
C GLU A 59 1.59 -1.20 -12.21
N VAL A 60 2.56 -0.60 -11.51
CA VAL A 60 3.96 -1.06 -11.56
C VAL A 60 4.11 -2.49 -11.01
N VAL A 61 3.30 -2.86 -10.02
CA VAL A 61 3.26 -4.22 -9.47
C VAL A 61 2.61 -5.20 -10.44
N ASP A 62 1.55 -4.80 -11.14
CA ASP A 62 0.81 -5.62 -12.11
C ASP A 62 1.61 -5.86 -13.39
N ASP A 63 2.44 -4.90 -13.79
CA ASP A 63 3.34 -5.02 -14.95
C ASP A 63 4.59 -5.87 -14.64
N ALA A 64 4.87 -6.14 -13.36
CA ALA A 64 6.03 -6.93 -12.95
C ALA A 64 5.74 -8.44 -12.98
N ASP A 65 6.81 -9.24 -13.04
CA ASP A 65 6.70 -10.69 -12.86
C ASP A 65 6.08 -11.01 -11.48
N PRO A 66 4.97 -11.76 -11.40
CA PRO A 66 4.25 -11.99 -10.14
C PRO A 66 5.07 -12.71 -9.06
N GLU A 67 5.99 -13.59 -9.46
CA GLU A 67 6.83 -14.34 -8.52
C GLU A 67 7.98 -13.48 -8.01
N ARG A 68 8.59 -12.70 -8.90
CA ARG A 68 9.72 -11.83 -8.60
C ARG A 68 9.30 -10.54 -7.87
N GLY A 69 8.15 -9.98 -8.23
CA GLY A 69 7.66 -8.68 -7.79
C GLY A 69 8.42 -7.48 -8.38
N ALA A 70 7.80 -6.31 -8.30
CA ALA A 70 8.36 -5.02 -8.72
C ALA A 70 9.42 -4.51 -7.73
N LEU A 71 10.44 -3.79 -8.21
CA LEU A 71 11.33 -3.07 -7.31
C LEU A 71 10.61 -1.87 -6.72
N LEU A 72 10.69 -1.68 -5.40
CA LEU A 72 10.13 -0.48 -4.76
C LEU A 72 10.80 0.80 -5.29
N GLY A 73 12.06 0.71 -5.71
CA GLY A 73 12.76 1.82 -6.38
C GLY A 73 12.07 2.26 -7.68
N GLU A 74 11.70 1.30 -8.53
CA GLU A 74 11.00 1.57 -9.80
C GLU A 74 9.62 2.21 -9.55
N VAL A 75 8.91 1.77 -8.50
CA VAL A 75 7.65 2.41 -8.07
C VAL A 75 7.88 3.87 -7.70
N VAL A 76 8.92 4.16 -6.90
CA VAL A 76 9.25 5.53 -6.48
C VAL A 76 9.59 6.40 -7.69
N GLU A 77 10.42 5.89 -8.60
CA GLU A 77 10.81 6.60 -9.83
C GLU A 77 9.59 6.89 -10.72
N THR A 78 8.72 5.90 -10.92
CA THR A 78 7.49 6.03 -11.72
C THR A 78 6.53 7.04 -11.10
N ALA A 79 6.30 6.96 -9.79
CA ALA A 79 5.46 7.92 -9.08
C ALA A 79 6.04 9.33 -9.19
N GLN A 80 7.35 9.48 -8.99
CA GLN A 80 8.04 10.77 -9.10
C GLN A 80 7.92 11.37 -10.50
N ALA A 81 8.04 10.56 -11.55
CA ALA A 81 7.91 10.99 -12.94
C ALA A 81 6.47 11.42 -13.28
N ARG A 82 5.46 10.66 -12.85
CA ARG A 82 4.06 10.90 -13.20
C ARG A 82 3.39 11.98 -12.34
N LEU A 83 3.65 11.96 -11.04
CA LEU A 83 2.91 12.74 -10.05
C LEU A 83 3.74 13.87 -9.44
N GLY A 84 5.05 13.93 -9.68
CA GLY A 84 5.94 14.93 -9.07
C GLY A 84 5.62 16.39 -9.41
N ARG A 85 4.86 16.63 -10.49
CA ARG A 85 4.33 17.94 -10.90
C ARG A 85 2.81 18.05 -10.81
N HIS A 86 2.14 17.00 -10.32
CA HIS A 86 0.70 16.96 -10.28
C HIS A 86 0.18 17.93 -9.19
N PRO A 87 -0.90 18.70 -9.45
CA PRO A 87 -1.37 19.73 -8.51
C PRO A 87 -1.70 19.23 -7.10
N ALA A 88 -2.07 17.96 -6.95
CA ALA A 88 -2.30 17.35 -5.65
C ALA A 88 -1.02 17.21 -4.81
N PHE A 89 0.18 17.35 -5.38
CA PHE A 89 1.47 17.18 -4.71
C PHE A 89 2.35 18.44 -4.84
N PRO A 90 2.00 19.55 -4.16
CA PRO A 90 2.72 20.82 -4.30
C PRO A 90 4.19 20.75 -3.87
N GLY A 91 4.55 19.82 -2.98
CA GLY A 91 5.93 19.57 -2.57
C GLY A 91 6.74 18.66 -3.50
N GLY A 92 6.08 18.03 -4.48
CA GLY A 92 6.66 17.21 -5.55
C GLY A 92 7.45 15.96 -5.15
N ARG A 93 7.87 15.78 -3.88
CA ARG A 93 8.66 14.64 -3.41
C ARG A 93 7.77 13.49 -2.95
N LEU A 94 7.83 12.36 -3.64
CA LEU A 94 6.88 11.25 -3.43
C LEU A 94 7.46 10.02 -2.75
N THR A 95 8.77 9.96 -2.50
CA THR A 95 9.42 8.78 -1.91
C THR A 95 8.76 8.32 -0.60
N ASN A 96 8.49 9.24 0.33
CA ASN A 96 7.84 8.89 1.59
C ASN A 96 6.38 8.50 1.37
N MET A 97 5.65 9.22 0.52
CA MET A 97 4.26 8.89 0.20
C MET A 97 4.12 7.48 -0.38
N VAL A 98 4.99 7.11 -1.32
CA VAL A 98 5.04 5.75 -1.88
C VAL A 98 5.28 4.72 -0.78
N ARG A 99 6.26 4.95 0.11
CA ARG A 99 6.55 4.02 1.21
C ARG A 99 5.37 3.86 2.16
N TYR A 100 4.67 4.95 2.48
CA TYR A 100 3.53 4.91 3.38
C TYR A 100 2.32 4.23 2.75
N VAL A 101 1.99 4.57 1.50
CA VAL A 101 0.90 3.90 0.77
C VAL A 101 1.21 2.41 0.57
N LYS A 102 2.47 2.05 0.29
CA LYS A 102 2.92 0.65 0.26
C LYS A 102 2.63 -0.06 1.58
N VAL A 103 3.01 0.54 2.71
CA VAL A 103 2.79 -0.06 4.05
C VAL A 103 1.29 -0.18 4.36
N ASP A 104 0.49 0.81 3.98
CA ASP A 104 -0.96 0.77 4.08
C ASP A 104 -1.57 -0.38 3.26
N LEU A 105 -1.14 -0.54 2.01
CA LEU A 105 -1.58 -1.64 1.14
C LEU A 105 -1.14 -3.02 1.66
N GLU A 106 0.00 -3.11 2.34
CA GLU A 106 0.37 -4.31 3.10
C GLU A 106 -0.55 -4.54 4.29
N GLY A 107 -0.85 -3.50 5.07
CA GLY A 107 -1.81 -3.58 6.16
C GLY A 107 -3.16 -4.12 5.70
N ARG A 108 -3.60 -3.73 4.50
CA ARG A 108 -4.84 -4.20 3.84
C ARG A 108 -4.72 -5.58 3.19
N GLY A 109 -3.51 -6.13 3.07
CA GLY A 109 -3.24 -7.39 2.38
C GLY A 109 -3.37 -7.32 0.85
N VAL A 110 -3.37 -6.12 0.27
CA VAL A 110 -3.35 -5.91 -1.20
C VAL A 110 -1.95 -6.17 -1.76
N LEU A 111 -0.91 -5.88 -0.97
CA LEU A 111 0.48 -6.16 -1.29
C LEU A 111 1.14 -7.04 -0.24
N GLU A 112 2.25 -7.64 -0.63
CA GLU A 112 3.22 -8.22 0.29
C GLU A 112 4.66 -7.89 -0.13
N VAL A 113 5.56 -7.83 0.86
CA VAL A 113 7.00 -7.71 0.63
C VAL A 113 7.57 -9.06 0.23
N VAL A 114 8.36 -9.09 -0.84
CA VAL A 114 9.14 -10.28 -1.20
C VAL A 114 10.25 -10.50 -0.16
N PRO A 115 10.23 -11.62 0.59
CA PRO A 115 11.18 -11.85 1.68
C PRO A 115 12.63 -11.89 1.18
N ARG A 116 13.57 -11.34 1.98
CA ARG A 116 15.02 -11.36 1.72
C ARG A 116 15.45 -10.74 0.38
N SER A 117 14.63 -9.90 -0.23
CA SER A 117 15.00 -9.16 -1.44
C SER A 117 15.81 -7.90 -1.10
N SER A 118 16.97 -7.74 -1.75
CA SER A 118 17.75 -6.50 -1.78
C SER A 118 18.15 -6.19 -3.22
N PRO A 119 17.71 -5.07 -3.82
CA PRO A 119 16.81 -4.06 -3.26
C PRO A 119 15.39 -4.60 -2.95
N GLN A 120 14.62 -3.87 -2.14
CA GLN A 120 13.29 -4.32 -1.71
C GLN A 120 12.33 -4.48 -2.90
N ARG A 121 11.59 -5.59 -2.91
CA ARG A 121 10.55 -5.89 -3.89
C ARG A 121 9.19 -6.07 -3.24
N VAL A 122 8.14 -5.75 -3.98
CA VAL A 122 6.73 -5.90 -3.59
C VAL A 122 5.97 -6.60 -4.69
N ARG A 123 4.96 -7.39 -4.31
CA ARG A 123 4.04 -8.08 -5.24
C ARG A 123 2.62 -8.07 -4.70
N ARG A 124 1.67 -8.52 -5.52
CA ARG A 124 0.28 -8.70 -5.08
C ARG A 124 0.19 -9.64 -3.88
N GLY A 125 -0.63 -9.26 -2.91
CA GLY A 125 -0.97 -10.13 -1.81
C GLY A 125 -1.84 -11.27 -2.28
N ALA A 126 -1.77 -12.41 -1.59
CA ALA A 126 -2.53 -13.63 -1.91
C ALA A 126 -4.07 -13.50 -1.73
N ARG A 127 -4.65 -12.30 -1.82
CA ARG A 127 -6.10 -12.05 -1.82
C ARG A 127 -6.72 -11.86 -3.21
N ASP A 128 -5.91 -11.79 -4.28
CA ASP A 128 -6.42 -11.68 -5.65
C ASP A 128 -6.75 -13.05 -6.31
N GLY A 129 -6.83 -14.15 -5.53
CA GLY A 129 -6.97 -15.52 -6.04
C GLY A 129 -8.27 -16.28 -5.70
N ALA A 130 -9.25 -15.68 -5.02
CA ALA A 130 -10.51 -16.35 -4.66
C ALA A 130 -11.71 -15.75 -5.42
N GLY A 131 -11.64 -15.78 -6.75
CA GLY A 131 -12.73 -15.39 -7.65
C GLY A 131 -12.86 -16.27 -8.90
N GLY A 132 -12.19 -17.43 -8.92
CA GLY A 132 -12.28 -18.40 -10.01
C GLY A 132 -13.36 -19.44 -9.72
N THR A 133 -14.51 -19.28 -10.36
CA THR A 133 -15.60 -20.26 -10.46
C THR A 133 -15.06 -21.60 -10.94
N GLY A 134 -15.01 -22.60 -10.06
CA GLY A 134 -14.84 -24.01 -10.41
C GLY A 134 -16.22 -24.63 -10.62
N ALA A 135 -16.42 -25.18 -11.82
CA ALA A 135 -17.60 -25.91 -12.26
C ALA A 135 -17.95 -27.12 -11.39
#